data_AF-A0A8J2QY55-F1
#
_entry.id   AF-A0A8J2QY55-F1
#
_cell.length_a   1.000
_cell.length_b   1.000
_cell.length_c   1.000
_cell.angle_alpha   90.00
_cell.angle_beta   90.00
_cell.angle_gamma   90.00
#
_symmetry.space_group_name_H-M   'P 1'
#
loop_
_entity.id
_entity.type
_entity.pdbx_description
1 polymer ?
#
loop_
_entity_poly.entity_id
_entity_poly.type
_entity_poly.pdbx_seq_one_letter_code
_entity_poly.pdbx_strand_id
1 'polypeptide(L)' 'MKIKWIPESVQSNCGKCSDHQKHLVGKVMKASMDKLPEEWKKLNALHNPDGKYDEGVKNFVKKYGQ' A
#
# COMPACT_ATOMS: atom_id res chain seq x y z
N MET A 1 -6.75 -6.40 -16.37
CA MET A 1 -5.63 -5.43 -16.30
C MET A 1 -4.81 -5.75 -15.06
N LYS A 2 -3.61 -6.35 -15.18
CA LYS A 2 -2.75 -6.68 -14.02
C LYS A 2 -1.75 -5.54 -13.82
N ILE A 3 -1.97 -4.69 -12.80
CA ILE A 3 -1.03 -3.61 -12.45
C ILE A 3 0.19 -4.26 -11.81
N LYS A 4 1.26 -4.44 -12.60
CA LYS A 4 2.48 -5.18 -12.23
C LYS A 4 3.19 -4.63 -10.99
N TRP A 5 3.03 -3.34 -10.72
CA TRP A 5 3.82 -2.61 -9.72
C TRP A 5 3.24 -2.69 -8.31
N ILE A 6 1.93 -2.92 -8.15
CA ILE A 6 1.27 -2.97 -6.84
C ILE A 6 1.77 -4.17 -6.00
N PRO A 7 1.83 -5.41 -6.53
CA PRO A 7 2.34 -6.53 -5.76
C PRO A 7 3.81 -6.34 -5.36
N GLU A 8 4.63 -5.76 -6.24
CA GLU A 8 6.05 -5.53 -5.97
C GLU A 8 6.26 -4.46 -4.91
N SER A 9 5.57 -3.32 -5.00
CA SER A 9 5.71 -2.23 -4.03
C SER A 9 5.20 -2.61 -2.64
N VAL A 10 4.17 -3.44 -2.56
CA VAL A 10 3.64 -3.99 -1.30
C VAL A 10 4.58 -5.05 -0.71
N GLN A 11 5.19 -5.88 -1.55
CA GLN A 11 6.16 -6.91 -1.13
C GLN A 11 7.50 -6.34 -0.67
N SER A 12 8.00 -5.31 -1.35
CA SER A 12 9.32 -4.73 -1.11
C SER A 12 9.29 -3.47 -0.24
N ASN A 13 8.12 -3.07 0.27
CA ASN A 13 7.90 -1.77 0.92
C ASN A 13 8.41 -0.60 0.04
N CYS A 14 8.13 -0.65 -1.26
CA CYS A 14 8.59 0.33 -2.24
C CYS A 14 10.13 0.44 -2.25
N GLY A 15 10.83 -0.70 -2.32
CA GLY A 15 12.30 -0.75 -2.16
C GLY A 15 13.10 0.05 -3.19
N LYS A 16 12.48 0.38 -4.34
CA LYS A 16 13.06 1.21 -5.40
C LYS A 16 12.65 2.68 -5.34
N CYS A 17 11.80 3.05 -4.39
CA CYS A 17 11.24 4.40 -4.28
C CYS A 17 12.18 5.31 -3.49
N SER A 18 12.28 6.57 -3.92
CA SER A 18 12.93 7.61 -3.12
C SER A 18 12.11 7.89 -1.85
N ASP A 19 12.72 8.51 -0.84
CA ASP A 19 12.01 8.80 0.40
C ASP A 19 10.82 9.75 0.20
N HIS A 20 10.94 10.72 -0.71
CA HIS A 20 9.82 11.58 -1.10
C HIS A 20 8.67 10.77 -1.72
N GLN A 21 8.98 9.82 -2.60
CA GLN A 21 7.98 8.93 -3.20
C GLN A 21 7.30 8.06 -2.14
N LYS A 22 8.06 7.54 -1.16
CA LYS A 22 7.47 6.76 -0.05
C LYS A 22 6.47 7.57 0.75
N HIS A 23 6.76 8.83 1.06
CA HIS A 23 5.81 9.74 1.73
C HIS A 23 4.55 9.99 0.92
N LEU A 24 4.68 10.25 -0.39
CA LEU A 24 3.52 10.42 -1.26
C LEU A 24 2.65 9.15 -1.30
N VAL A 25 3.27 7.98 -1.49
CA VAL A 25 2.57 6.69 -1.49
C VAL A 25 1.90 6.45 -0.15
N GLY A 26 2.59 6.70 0.97
CA GLY A 26 2.05 6.53 2.32
C GLY A 26 0.80 7.39 2.56
N LYS A 27 0.82 8.65 2.11
CA LYS A 27 -0.34 9.55 2.19
C LYS A 27 -1.52 9.06 1.37
N VAL A 28 -1.27 8.62 0.13
CA VAL A 28 -2.32 8.08 -0.73
C VAL A 28 -2.91 6.80 -0.15
N MET A 29 -2.06 5.87 0.33
CA MET A 29 -2.53 4.63 0.97
C MET A 29 -3.39 4.93 2.19
N LYS A 30 -2.95 5.84 3.07
CA LYS A 30 -3.75 6.27 4.23
C LYS A 30 -5.09 6.87 3.81
N ALA A 31 -5.07 7.80 2.85
CA ALA A 31 -6.29 8.42 2.36
C ALA A 31 -7.24 7.40 1.73
N SER A 32 -6.73 6.41 1.00
CA SER A 32 -7.55 5.32 0.46
C SER A 32 -8.15 4.45 1.56
N MET A 33 -7.39 4.11 2.60
CA MET A 33 -7.91 3.36 3.75
C MET A 33 -9.00 4.13 4.50
N ASP A 34 -8.79 5.42 4.73
CA ASP A 34 -9.68 6.25 5.56
C ASP A 34 -10.93 6.72 4.79
N LYS A 35 -10.77 7.07 3.51
CA LYS A 35 -11.85 7.69 2.69
C LYS A 35 -12.52 6.72 1.73
N LEU A 36 -11.84 5.65 1.33
CA LEU A 36 -12.31 4.68 0.34
C LEU A 36 -12.15 3.23 0.84
N PRO A 37 -12.69 2.90 2.03
CA PRO A 37 -12.43 1.62 2.69
C PRO A 37 -12.95 0.41 1.90
N GLU A 38 -14.02 0.56 1.13
CA GLU A 38 -14.56 -0.53 0.30
C GLU A 38 -13.65 -0.83 -0.90
N GLU A 39 -13.16 0.20 -1.58
CA GLU A 39 -12.19 0.08 -2.67
C GLU A 39 -10.87 -0.47 -2.16
N TRP A 40 -10.42 -0.01 -0.99
CA TRP A 40 -9.24 -0.54 -0.32
C TRP A 40 -9.38 -2.04 -0.04
N LYS A 41 -10.53 -2.48 0.48
CA LYS A 41 -10.81 -3.90 0.74
C LYS A 41 -10.80 -4.73 -0.55
N LYS A 42 -11.41 -4.22 -1.63
CA LYS A 42 -11.40 -4.88 -2.95
C LYS A 42 -9.98 -5.01 -3.50
N LEU A 43 -9.17 -3.95 -3.39
CA LEU A 43 -7.78 -3.94 -3.84
C LEU A 43 -6.92 -4.93 -3.03
N ASN A 44 -7.08 -4.95 -1.71
CA ASN A 44 -6.37 -5.88 -0.84
C ASN A 44 -6.75 -7.33 -1.15
N ALA A 45 -8.04 -7.63 -1.32
CA ALA A 45 -8.49 -8.98 -1.69
C ALA A 45 -7.92 -9.45 -3.05
N LEU A 46 -7.75 -8.53 -4.01
CA LEU A 46 -7.21 -8.87 -5.33
C LEU A 46 -5.70 -9.13 -5.32
N HIS A 47 -4.94 -8.43 -4.48
CA HIS A 47 -3.47 -8.43 -4.54
C HIS A 47 -2.77 -9.04 -3.32
N ASN A 48 -3.51 -9.22 -2.23
CA ASN A 48 -3.06 -9.75 -0.95
C ASN A 48 -4.18 -10.61 -0.32
N PRO A 49 -4.71 -11.62 -1.03
CA PRO A 49 -5.84 -12.44 -0.56
C PRO A 49 -5.55 -13.17 0.76
N ASP A 50 -4.29 -13.54 1.00
CA ASP A 50 -3.86 -14.26 2.20
C ASP A 50 -3.46 -13.33 3.36
N GLY A 51 -3.57 -12.00 3.18
CA GLY A 51 -3.22 -11.01 4.21
C GLY A 51 -1.72 -10.93 4.54
N LYS A 52 -0.86 -11.62 3.78
CA LYS A 52 0.59 -11.73 4.03
C LYS A 52 1.30 -10.39 4.22
N TYR A 53 0.81 -9.32 3.58
CA TYR A 53 1.46 -8.00 3.60
C TYR A 53 0.78 -6.98 4.52
N ASP A 54 -0.25 -7.35 5.27
CA ASP A 54 -1.05 -6.42 6.07
C ASP A 54 -0.20 -5.67 7.11
N GLU A 55 0.71 -6.38 7.79
CA GLU A 55 1.63 -5.78 8.76
C GLU A 55 2.62 -4.82 8.09
N GLY A 56 3.18 -5.21 6.94
CA GLY A 56 4.09 -4.37 6.16
C GLY A 56 3.42 -3.07 5.71
N VAL A 57 2.21 -3.19 5.18
CA VAL A 57 1.37 -2.05 4.78
C VAL A 57 1.06 -1.14 5.98
N LYS A 58 0.67 -1.71 7.12
CA LYS A 58 0.39 -0.94 8.35
C LYS A 58 1.64 -0.17 8.81
N ASN A 59 2.80 -0.82 8.81
CA ASN A 59 4.06 -0.20 9.20
C ASN A 59 4.50 0.88 8.20
N PHE A 60 4.31 0.64 6.90
CA PHE A 60 4.60 1.61 5.85
C PHE A 60 3.75 2.87 6.00
N VAL A 61 2.44 2.73 6.19
CA VAL A 61 1.52 3.86 6.40
C VAL A 61 1.82 4.59 7.71
N LYS A 62 2.12 3.86 8.80
CA LYS A 62 2.53 4.48 10.07
C LYS A 62 3.79 5.35 9.91
N LYS A 63 4.75 4.88 9.10
CA LYS A 63 6.03 5.56 8.89
C LYS A 63 5.93 6.72 7.89
N TYR A 64 5.21 6.55 6.78
CA TYR A 64 5.25 7.48 5.65
C TYR A 64 3.92 8.20 5.37
N GLY A 65 2.80 7.77 5.96
CA GLY A 65 1.47 8.34 5.76
C GLY A 65 1.12 9.53 6.66
N GLN A 66 2.12 10.25 7.16
CA GLN A 66 1.92 11.48 7.94
C GLN A 66 1.72 12.68 7.01
#